data_AF-A0A7Y0BX78-F1
#
_entry.id   AF-A0A7Y0BX78-F1
#
_cell.length_a   1.000
_cell.length_b   1.000
_cell.length_c   1.000
_cell.angle_alpha   90.00
_cell.angle_beta   90.00
_cell.angle_gamma   90.00
#
_symmetry.space_group_name_H-M   'P 1'
#
loop_
_entity.id
_entity.type
_entity.pdbx_description
1 polymer ?
#
loop_
_entity_poly.entity_id
_entity_poly.type
_entity_poly.pdbx_seq_one_letter_code
_entity_poly.pdbx_strand_id
1 'polypeptide(L)'
;MQYPQFLHSIQPLKWSLAAALVLGLLACNNNDGDNNNNVPTPPASSTQQLNASMSGEQELPPTLSGALGTGSLKLDSSTRNISGSITIDGMTANAAHIHQGEAGANGPVIVSLAETTPGTWSVPAGTTLTSAQASAFAAGGLYFNAHNNANPNGEIRGQIGRDVFAAQLSSSQEVPTNASSASGSGLLSLDSATKKFSARITVTGIAATAAHIHSGAPGISGPIIFPLSETAAGSGVWVAAADATLSDAQLALLMSGSLYFNAHSAALPGGEIRGQIGRNVRFARLSATEEVPPTSSSASGTGTLVVDPATRAASGSITVTGLTATAAHIHLAATGVSGPIIVPLSNAGGGVFNVPAGTLLTAAQLLAYKQGNLYYNAHSVQFPTGEIRGQIR
;
A
#
# COMPACT_ATOMS: atom_id res chain seq x y z
N MET A 1 -30.33 -19.71 21.18
CA MET A 1 -30.91 -19.18 19.93
C MET A 1 -29.81 -19.17 18.89
N GLN A 2 -29.97 -19.99 17.86
CA GLN A 2 -28.99 -20.20 16.79
C GLN A 2 -28.97 -18.99 15.85
N TYR A 3 -27.77 -18.47 15.57
CA TYR A 3 -27.53 -17.50 14.50
C TYR A 3 -27.53 -18.23 13.14
N PRO A 4 -28.10 -17.65 12.07
CA PRO A 4 -28.04 -18.28 10.75
C PRO A 4 -26.64 -18.07 10.15
N GLN A 5 -26.00 -19.18 9.79
CA GLN A 5 -24.80 -19.17 8.95
C GLN A 5 -25.21 -18.97 7.50
N PHE A 6 -24.75 -17.88 6.88
CA PHE A 6 -24.85 -17.69 5.42
C PHE A 6 -23.49 -17.93 4.78
N LEU A 7 -23.41 -19.06 4.07
CA LEU A 7 -22.41 -19.36 3.05
C LEU A 7 -22.56 -18.38 1.90
N HIS A 8 -21.56 -17.53 1.66
CA HIS A 8 -21.39 -16.85 0.38
C HIS A 8 -20.20 -17.46 -0.37
N SER A 9 -20.52 -18.11 -1.49
CA SER A 9 -19.59 -18.63 -2.50
C SER A 9 -18.77 -17.49 -3.09
N ILE A 10 -17.48 -17.43 -2.75
CA ILE A 10 -16.48 -16.66 -3.50
C ILE A 10 -15.99 -17.58 -4.62
N GLN A 11 -16.41 -17.31 -5.86
CA GLN A 11 -15.85 -17.96 -7.04
C GLN A 11 -14.42 -17.45 -7.25
N PRO A 12 -13.39 -18.32 -7.36
CA PRO A 12 -12.04 -17.87 -7.68
C PRO A 12 -11.97 -17.46 -9.16
N LEU A 13 -11.62 -16.20 -9.41
CA LEU A 13 -11.36 -15.66 -10.73
C LEU A 13 -10.09 -16.31 -11.29
N LYS A 14 -10.25 -17.31 -12.16
CA LYS A 14 -9.16 -17.98 -12.87
C LYS A 14 -8.61 -17.05 -13.95
N TRP A 15 -7.42 -16.51 -13.73
CA TRP A 15 -6.62 -15.89 -14.80
C TRP A 15 -5.73 -16.97 -15.41
N SER A 16 -6.05 -17.35 -16.65
CA SER A 16 -5.24 -18.25 -17.45
C SER A 16 -3.97 -17.55 -17.89
N LEU A 17 -2.83 -17.94 -17.32
CA LEU A 17 -1.50 -17.50 -17.76
C LEU A 17 -1.11 -18.35 -18.99
N ALA A 18 -1.18 -17.77 -20.18
CA ALA A 18 -0.62 -18.40 -21.38
C ALA A 18 0.88 -18.07 -21.47
N ALA A 19 1.73 -18.98 -21.02
CA ALA A 19 3.17 -18.93 -21.26
C ALA A 19 3.47 -19.58 -22.62
N ALA A 20 3.85 -18.78 -23.61
CA ALA A 20 4.42 -19.28 -24.86
C ALA A 20 5.95 -19.33 -24.72
N LEU A 21 6.46 -20.51 -24.39
CA LEU A 21 7.89 -20.85 -24.44
C LEU A 21 8.21 -21.29 -25.87
N VAL A 22 8.87 -20.44 -26.66
CA VAL A 22 9.42 -20.84 -27.97
C VAL A 22 10.87 -21.26 -27.75
N LEU A 23 11.12 -22.57 -27.67
CA LEU A 23 12.43 -23.15 -27.90
C LEU A 23 12.65 -23.23 -29.43
N GLY A 24 13.49 -22.36 -29.95
CA GLY A 24 14.08 -22.52 -31.28
C GLY A 24 15.43 -23.22 -31.18
N LEU A 25 15.45 -24.55 -31.32
CA LEU A 25 16.65 -25.22 -31.83
C LEU A 25 16.67 -25.01 -33.35
N LEU A 26 17.65 -24.28 -33.85
CA LEU A 26 18.12 -24.45 -35.23
C LEU A 26 19.58 -24.89 -35.17
N ALA A 27 19.78 -26.18 -35.44
CA ALA A 27 21.03 -26.69 -35.94
C ALA A 27 21.08 -26.40 -37.45
N CYS A 28 22.11 -25.67 -37.89
CA CYS A 28 22.58 -25.74 -39.27
C CYS A 28 24.09 -25.96 -39.21
N ASN A 29 24.49 -27.19 -39.52
CA ASN A 29 25.85 -27.56 -39.83
C ASN A 29 26.07 -27.25 -41.31
N ASN A 30 27.08 -26.47 -41.67
CA ASN A 30 27.73 -26.51 -42.98
C ASN A 30 29.16 -25.97 -42.83
N ASN A 31 30.12 -26.85 -43.12
CA ASN A 31 31.53 -26.56 -43.36
C ASN A 31 31.68 -25.50 -44.45
N ASP A 32 32.57 -24.52 -44.24
CA ASP A 32 33.56 -24.08 -45.23
C ASP A 32 34.52 -23.04 -44.62
N GLY A 33 35.82 -23.26 -44.83
CA GLY A 33 36.82 -22.17 -44.89
C GLY A 33 37.50 -21.74 -43.59
N ASP A 34 38.71 -22.25 -43.39
CA ASP A 34 39.77 -21.77 -42.49
C ASP A 34 39.92 -20.23 -42.51
N ASN A 35 39.79 -19.58 -41.34
CA ASN A 35 40.34 -18.25 -41.02
C ASN A 35 40.29 -18.02 -39.50
N ASN A 36 41.47 -18.15 -38.86
CA ASN A 36 41.72 -17.99 -37.42
C ASN A 36 41.56 -16.54 -36.90
N ASN A 37 40.34 -16.00 -36.92
CA ASN A 37 40.00 -14.79 -36.16
C ASN A 37 38.94 -15.13 -35.09
N ASN A 38 39.35 -15.92 -34.10
CA ASN A 38 38.59 -16.04 -32.86
C ASN A 38 38.79 -14.76 -32.03
N VAL A 39 38.17 -13.67 -32.46
CA VAL A 39 37.92 -12.54 -31.57
C VAL A 39 36.91 -13.05 -30.56
N PRO A 40 37.22 -13.10 -29.25
CA PRO A 40 36.21 -13.44 -28.26
C PRO A 40 35.06 -12.47 -28.45
N THR A 41 33.87 -12.98 -28.74
CA THR A 41 32.65 -12.19 -28.62
C THR A 41 32.66 -11.60 -27.21
N PRO A 42 32.59 -10.26 -27.05
CA PRO A 42 32.51 -9.66 -25.72
C PRO A 42 31.38 -10.37 -24.96
N PRO A 43 31.58 -10.74 -23.68
CA PRO A 43 30.50 -11.34 -22.91
C PRO A 43 29.29 -10.42 -23.03
N ALA A 44 28.16 -10.97 -23.45
CA ALA A 44 26.93 -10.20 -23.64
C ALA A 44 26.68 -9.36 -22.38
N SER A 45 26.57 -8.03 -22.54
CA SER A 45 26.22 -7.15 -21.43
C SER A 45 24.90 -7.65 -20.81
N SER A 46 24.97 -8.15 -19.58
CA SER A 46 23.78 -8.55 -18.84
C SER A 46 23.21 -7.32 -18.14
N THR A 47 22.39 -6.56 -18.86
CA THR A 47 21.66 -5.44 -18.25
C THR A 47 20.59 -5.99 -17.30
N GLN A 48 20.65 -5.61 -16.03
CA GLN A 48 19.60 -5.89 -15.05
C GLN A 48 18.68 -4.68 -14.93
N GLN A 49 17.36 -4.88 -15.02
CA GLN A 49 16.35 -3.83 -14.83
C GLN A 49 15.47 -4.15 -13.63
N LEU A 50 15.32 -3.20 -12.72
CA LEU A 50 14.45 -3.30 -11.56
C LEU A 50 13.51 -2.11 -11.49
N ASN A 51 12.28 -2.35 -11.03
CA ASN A 51 11.22 -1.34 -10.95
C ASN A 51 10.93 -0.95 -9.51
N ALA A 52 10.24 0.17 -9.31
CA ALA A 52 9.72 0.60 -8.02
C ALA A 52 8.36 1.28 -8.19
N SER A 53 7.45 1.04 -7.24
CA SER A 53 6.25 1.86 -7.04
C SER A 53 6.48 2.76 -5.83
N MET A 54 6.17 4.05 -5.97
CA MET A 54 6.44 5.08 -4.99
C MET A 54 5.13 5.61 -4.38
N SER A 55 5.12 5.78 -3.06
CA SER A 55 3.99 6.34 -2.31
C SER A 55 4.47 7.06 -1.05
N GLY A 56 3.61 7.90 -0.47
CA GLY A 56 3.91 8.59 0.78
C GLY A 56 4.02 7.63 1.98
N GLU A 57 3.35 6.48 1.91
CA GLU A 57 3.38 5.46 2.95
C GLU A 57 4.75 4.80 3.15
N GLN A 58 5.58 4.82 2.11
CA GLN A 58 6.91 4.20 2.18
C GLN A 58 7.96 5.12 2.80
N GLU A 59 7.67 6.41 2.95
CA GLU A 59 8.55 7.36 3.63
C GLU A 59 8.75 7.01 5.11
N LEU A 60 9.84 7.51 5.69
CA LEU A 60 10.13 7.36 7.11
C LEU A 60 10.40 8.73 7.77
N PRO A 61 9.43 9.29 8.53
CA PRO A 61 8.08 8.77 8.78
C PRO A 61 7.15 8.86 7.54
N PRO A 62 6.07 8.05 7.47
CA PRO A 62 5.10 8.10 6.37
C PRO A 62 4.46 9.48 6.21
N THR A 63 4.27 9.92 4.96
CA THR A 63 3.57 11.18 4.66
C THR A 63 2.08 10.94 4.37
N LEU A 64 1.29 12.01 4.45
CA LEU A 64 -0.13 11.95 4.07
C LEU A 64 -0.34 12.08 2.56
N SER A 65 0.72 12.05 1.76
CA SER A 65 0.66 12.30 0.32
C SER A 65 -0.35 11.41 -0.38
N GLY A 66 -1.15 11.99 -1.28
CA GLY A 66 -1.89 11.20 -2.26
C GLY A 66 -1.15 11.00 -3.58
N ALA A 67 0.09 11.51 -3.68
CA ALA A 67 0.92 11.38 -4.86
C ALA A 67 1.44 9.94 -4.99
N LEU A 68 1.68 9.54 -6.23
CA LEU A 68 2.29 8.27 -6.59
C LEU A 68 3.45 8.50 -7.54
N GLY A 69 4.35 7.52 -7.60
CA GLY A 69 5.35 7.48 -8.65
C GLY A 69 5.61 6.05 -9.11
N THR A 70 6.14 5.92 -10.31
CA THR A 70 6.68 4.66 -10.82
C THR A 70 8.09 4.91 -11.34
N GLY A 71 8.96 3.93 -11.16
CA GLY A 71 10.36 4.06 -11.51
C GLY A 71 10.94 2.79 -12.08
N SER A 72 11.98 2.94 -12.90
CA SER A 72 12.80 1.84 -13.39
C SER A 72 14.26 2.27 -13.37
N LEU A 73 15.13 1.39 -12.87
CA LEU A 73 16.57 1.54 -12.93
C LEU A 73 17.19 0.32 -13.62
N LYS A 74 18.02 0.59 -14.64
CA LYS A 74 18.81 -0.39 -15.37
C LYS A 74 20.27 -0.26 -14.97
N LEU A 75 20.92 -1.39 -14.73
CA LEU A 75 22.36 -1.50 -14.47
C LEU A 75 22.99 -2.38 -15.55
N ASP A 76 23.97 -1.83 -16.28
CA ASP A 76 24.90 -2.63 -17.06
C ASP A 76 25.93 -3.26 -16.12
N SER A 77 25.91 -4.58 -15.97
CA SER A 77 26.77 -5.30 -15.02
C SER A 77 28.27 -5.22 -15.35
N SER A 78 28.62 -4.99 -16.61
CA SER A 78 30.00 -4.97 -17.08
C SER A 78 30.66 -3.61 -16.83
N THR A 79 29.91 -2.53 -16.99
CA THR A 79 30.41 -1.16 -16.83
C THR A 79 30.00 -0.51 -15.52
N ARG A 80 28.97 -1.05 -14.84
CA ARG A 80 28.22 -0.45 -13.72
C ARG A 80 27.50 0.85 -14.08
N ASN A 81 27.35 1.14 -15.37
CA ASN A 81 26.59 2.30 -15.82
C ASN A 81 25.11 2.06 -15.54
N ILE A 82 24.44 3.11 -15.07
CA ILE A 82 23.01 3.09 -14.83
C ILE A 82 22.26 4.04 -15.74
N SER A 83 21.04 3.65 -16.09
CA SER A 83 20.07 4.49 -16.77
C SER A 83 18.68 4.21 -16.21
N GLY A 84 17.80 5.19 -16.21
CA GLY A 84 16.50 5.03 -15.60
C GLY A 84 15.80 6.34 -15.38
N SER A 85 14.56 6.25 -14.94
CA SER A 85 13.74 7.40 -14.60
C SER A 85 12.65 7.03 -13.62
N ILE A 86 12.08 8.06 -13.02
CA ILE A 86 10.81 8.01 -12.32
C ILE A 86 9.81 8.96 -12.98
N THR A 87 8.54 8.59 -12.95
CA THR A 87 7.41 9.44 -13.32
C THR A 87 6.52 9.61 -12.11
N ILE A 88 6.14 10.86 -11.82
CA ILE A 88 5.41 11.25 -10.61
C ILE A 88 4.04 11.80 -11.01
N ASP A 89 3.00 11.38 -10.29
CA ASP A 89 1.62 11.83 -10.43
C ASP A 89 1.09 12.38 -9.09
N GLY A 90 0.30 13.45 -9.15
CA GLY A 90 -0.38 14.00 -7.97
C GLY A 90 0.45 14.94 -7.08
N MET A 91 1.63 15.37 -7.53
CA MET A 91 2.45 16.42 -6.89
C MET A 91 3.35 17.12 -7.92
N THR A 92 3.84 18.31 -7.56
CA THR A 92 4.97 18.96 -8.25
C THR A 92 6.24 18.72 -7.44
N ALA A 93 7.15 17.91 -7.98
CA ALA A 93 8.44 17.67 -7.34
C ALA A 93 9.41 18.83 -7.59
N ASN A 94 10.26 19.13 -6.61
CA ASN A 94 11.35 20.11 -6.75
C ASN A 94 12.75 19.46 -6.72
N ALA A 95 12.81 18.17 -6.34
CA ALA A 95 14.01 17.34 -6.38
C ALA A 95 13.60 15.86 -6.42
N ALA A 96 14.48 15.02 -6.99
CA ALA A 96 14.37 13.58 -6.88
C ALA A 96 15.75 12.92 -6.86
N HIS A 97 15.86 11.80 -6.16
CA HIS A 97 17.13 11.15 -5.86
C HIS A 97 17.02 9.62 -5.93
N ILE A 98 18.18 8.98 -6.13
CA ILE A 98 18.42 7.59 -5.74
C ILE A 98 19.22 7.63 -4.44
N HIS A 99 18.77 6.88 -3.45
CA HIS A 99 19.46 6.67 -2.19
C HIS A 99 19.88 5.21 -2.04
N GLN A 100 20.84 4.95 -1.14
CA GLN A 100 21.19 3.61 -0.71
C GLN A 100 20.66 3.34 0.71
N GLY A 101 19.68 2.45 0.83
CA GLY A 101 19.08 2.03 2.10
C GLY A 101 17.94 1.02 1.90
N GLU A 102 17.73 0.17 2.90
CA GLU A 102 16.65 -0.81 2.92
C GLU A 102 15.27 -0.15 3.16
N ALA A 103 14.19 -0.88 2.86
CA ALA A 103 12.84 -0.42 3.18
C ALA A 103 12.69 -0.17 4.70
N GLY A 104 12.21 1.03 5.07
CA GLY A 104 12.10 1.43 6.47
C GLY A 104 13.41 1.91 7.11
N ALA A 105 14.42 2.25 6.30
CA ALA A 105 15.63 2.95 6.75
C ALA A 105 16.01 4.09 5.79
N ASN A 106 16.40 5.23 6.36
CA ASN A 106 16.92 6.36 5.59
C ASN A 106 18.41 6.14 5.29
N GLY A 107 18.84 6.53 4.10
CA GLY A 107 20.21 6.38 3.64
C GLY A 107 20.72 7.57 2.83
N PRO A 108 22.03 7.64 2.54
CA PRO A 108 22.61 8.76 1.81
C PRO A 108 22.08 8.83 0.37
N VAL A 109 22.01 10.05 -0.16
CA VAL A 109 21.83 10.29 -1.60
C VAL A 109 23.06 9.75 -2.33
N ILE A 110 22.84 8.94 -3.37
CA ILE A 110 23.91 8.44 -4.23
C ILE A 110 23.84 8.97 -5.66
N VAL A 111 22.65 9.39 -6.11
CA VAL A 111 22.44 10.01 -7.42
C VAL A 111 21.36 11.08 -7.30
N SER A 112 21.64 12.29 -7.78
CA SER A 112 20.62 13.31 -8.04
C SER A 112 20.04 13.11 -9.44
N LEU A 113 18.71 13.01 -9.53
CA LEU A 113 18.01 12.92 -10.80
C LEU A 113 17.79 14.31 -11.38
N ALA A 114 17.70 14.40 -12.70
CA ALA A 114 17.37 15.63 -13.41
C ALA A 114 15.96 15.54 -13.98
N GLU A 115 15.15 16.59 -13.79
CA GLU A 115 13.86 16.68 -14.46
C GLU A 115 14.08 16.85 -15.97
N THR A 116 13.64 15.86 -16.75
CA THR A 116 13.80 15.86 -18.22
C THR A 116 12.56 16.41 -18.91
N THR A 117 11.41 16.20 -18.31
CA THR A 117 10.10 16.77 -18.68
C THR A 117 9.27 16.91 -17.40
N PRO A 118 8.25 17.79 -17.36
CA PRO A 118 7.44 17.98 -16.16
C PRO A 118 6.96 16.66 -15.55
N GLY A 119 7.36 16.39 -14.31
CA GLY A 119 6.99 15.17 -13.56
C GLY A 119 7.80 13.92 -13.90
N THR A 120 8.78 13.98 -14.81
CA THR A 120 9.70 12.87 -15.11
C THR A 120 11.15 13.23 -14.80
N TRP A 121 11.75 12.45 -13.91
CA TRP A 121 13.10 12.66 -13.39
C TRP A 121 13.99 11.50 -13.79
N SER A 122 15.07 11.78 -14.50
CA SER A 122 15.94 10.77 -15.12
C SER A 122 17.34 10.79 -14.52
N VAL A 123 17.97 9.61 -14.55
CA VAL A 123 19.38 9.47 -14.19
C VAL A 123 20.24 10.26 -15.20
N PRO A 124 21.15 11.15 -14.76
CA PRO A 124 22.06 11.83 -15.66
C PRO A 124 22.92 10.86 -16.49
N ALA A 125 23.16 11.19 -17.75
CA ALA A 125 23.95 10.35 -18.65
C ALA A 125 25.38 10.12 -18.12
N GLY A 126 25.88 8.88 -18.26
CA GLY A 126 27.22 8.51 -17.80
C GLY A 126 27.33 8.26 -16.29
N THR A 127 26.21 8.22 -15.55
CA THR A 127 26.23 7.86 -14.14
C THR A 127 26.64 6.39 -13.96
N THR A 128 27.62 6.15 -13.09
CA THR A 128 28.17 4.82 -12.78
C THR A 128 28.08 4.56 -11.29
N LEU A 129 27.63 3.36 -10.90
CA LEU A 129 27.65 2.93 -9.51
C LEU A 129 29.03 2.40 -9.10
N THR A 130 29.38 2.58 -7.83
CA THR A 130 30.48 1.82 -7.21
C THR A 130 30.11 0.33 -7.13
N SER A 131 31.10 -0.56 -6.96
CA SER A 131 30.84 -2.00 -6.78
C SER A 131 29.92 -2.29 -5.58
N ALA A 132 30.05 -1.53 -4.49
CA ALA A 132 29.19 -1.67 -3.32
C ALA A 132 27.74 -1.26 -3.62
N GLN A 133 27.54 -0.14 -4.32
CA GLN A 133 26.20 0.30 -4.75
C GLN A 133 25.56 -0.64 -5.77
N ALA A 134 26.35 -1.20 -6.70
CA ALA A 134 25.87 -2.20 -7.65
C ALA A 134 25.41 -3.49 -6.93
N SER A 135 26.13 -3.90 -5.89
CA SER A 135 25.72 -5.02 -5.03
C SER A 135 24.45 -4.70 -4.26
N ALA A 136 24.33 -3.47 -3.73
CA ALA A 136 23.11 -2.99 -3.08
C ALA A 136 21.92 -2.95 -4.06
N PHE A 137 22.11 -2.50 -5.30
CA PHE A 137 21.09 -2.55 -6.35
C PHE A 137 20.57 -3.98 -6.57
N ALA A 138 21.49 -4.94 -6.75
CA ALA A 138 21.13 -6.35 -6.96
C ALA A 138 20.39 -6.96 -5.75
N ALA A 139 20.72 -6.50 -4.53
CA ALA A 139 20.05 -6.91 -3.29
C ALA A 139 18.73 -6.17 -3.01
N GLY A 140 18.35 -5.19 -3.85
CA GLY A 140 17.17 -4.35 -3.64
C GLY A 140 17.33 -3.29 -2.55
N GLY A 141 18.57 -2.92 -2.20
CA GLY A 141 18.93 -1.94 -1.17
C GLY A 141 19.06 -0.50 -1.67
N LEU A 142 18.50 -0.18 -2.84
CA LEU A 142 18.38 1.20 -3.35
C LEU A 142 16.92 1.63 -3.38
N TYR A 143 16.66 2.93 -3.26
CA TYR A 143 15.31 3.48 -3.38
C TYR A 143 15.30 4.80 -4.14
N PHE A 144 14.21 5.05 -4.85
CA PHE A 144 13.88 6.37 -5.36
C PHE A 144 13.18 7.19 -4.28
N ASN A 145 13.45 8.49 -4.26
CA ASN A 145 12.80 9.47 -3.40
C ASN A 145 12.50 10.74 -4.19
N ALA A 146 11.35 11.37 -3.93
CA ALA A 146 10.99 12.65 -4.53
C ALA A 146 10.45 13.61 -3.48
N HIS A 147 10.75 14.89 -3.67
CA HIS A 147 10.54 15.94 -2.67
C HIS A 147 9.68 17.07 -3.23
N ASN A 148 9.03 17.81 -2.34
CA ASN A 148 8.46 19.12 -2.64
C ASN A 148 8.73 20.08 -1.48
N ASN A 149 8.18 21.29 -1.56
CA ASN A 149 8.39 22.30 -0.52
C ASN A 149 7.73 21.95 0.83
N ALA A 150 6.64 21.17 0.83
CA ALA A 150 5.94 20.77 2.04
C ALA A 150 6.64 19.60 2.76
N ASN A 151 7.30 18.72 2.00
CA ASN A 151 8.02 17.57 2.51
C ASN A 151 9.46 17.55 1.93
N PRO A 152 10.34 18.45 2.41
CA PRO A 152 11.71 18.56 1.91
C PRO A 152 12.57 17.32 2.21
N ASN A 153 12.20 16.53 3.23
CA ASN A 153 12.91 15.30 3.59
C ASN A 153 12.44 14.06 2.80
N GLY A 154 11.44 14.21 1.92
CA GLY A 154 10.84 13.13 1.14
C GLY A 154 9.32 13.20 1.21
N GLU A 155 8.66 13.33 0.05
CA GLU A 155 7.20 13.27 -0.08
C GLU A 155 6.74 11.84 -0.40
N ILE A 156 7.40 11.19 -1.37
CA ILE A 156 7.13 9.82 -1.81
C ILE A 156 8.42 9.03 -2.04
N ARG A 157 8.38 7.75 -1.66
CA ARG A 157 9.50 6.80 -1.72
C ARG A 157 9.08 5.51 -2.41
N GLY A 158 10.00 4.88 -3.15
CA GLY A 158 9.82 3.55 -3.73
C GLY A 158 11.11 2.72 -3.68
N GLN A 159 11.05 1.54 -3.07
CA GLN A 159 12.19 0.62 -3.04
C GLN A 159 12.41 -0.03 -4.42
N ILE A 160 13.64 0.00 -4.93
CA ILE A 160 13.97 -0.53 -6.25
C ILE A 160 14.11 -2.05 -6.16
N GLY A 161 13.33 -2.77 -6.96
CA GLY A 161 13.35 -4.24 -7.03
C GLY A 161 12.57 -4.93 -5.91
N ARG A 162 11.71 -4.20 -5.20
CA ARG A 162 10.88 -4.72 -4.11
C ARG A 162 9.45 -4.22 -4.23
N ASP A 163 8.50 -5.10 -3.93
CA ASP A 163 7.10 -4.72 -3.72
C ASP A 163 6.92 -4.35 -2.25
N VAL A 164 6.67 -3.07 -1.96
CA VAL A 164 6.56 -2.58 -0.59
C VAL A 164 5.09 -2.31 -0.24
N PHE A 165 4.64 -2.99 0.81
CA PHE A 165 3.28 -2.88 1.33
C PHE A 165 3.30 -2.22 2.70
N ALA A 166 2.64 -1.08 2.81
CA ALA A 166 2.54 -0.35 4.06
C ALA A 166 1.25 -0.67 4.82
N ALA A 167 1.28 -0.46 6.14
CA ALA A 167 0.13 -0.61 7.01
C ALA A 167 0.13 0.49 8.06
N GLN A 168 -1.04 1.08 8.33
CA GLN A 168 -1.25 1.95 9.48
C GLN A 168 -2.02 1.17 10.54
N LEU A 169 -1.48 1.07 11.75
CA LEU A 169 -2.06 0.30 12.85
C LEU A 169 -2.85 1.21 13.79
N SER A 170 -4.06 0.78 14.15
CA SER A 170 -4.92 1.47 15.11
C SER A 170 -5.81 0.49 15.88
N SER A 171 -6.32 0.93 17.03
CA SER A 171 -7.32 0.19 17.83
C SER A 171 -8.69 0.07 17.15
N SER A 172 -9.00 1.01 16.25
CA SER A 172 -10.24 0.98 15.45
C SER A 172 -10.29 -0.21 14.49
N GLN A 173 -9.13 -0.76 14.12
CA GLN A 173 -9.01 -1.92 13.24
C GLN A 173 -9.02 -3.26 14.00
N GLU A 174 -8.89 -3.26 15.33
CA GLU A 174 -9.00 -4.48 16.14
C GLU A 174 -10.40 -5.08 16.11
N VAL A 175 -10.46 -6.39 16.34
CA VAL A 175 -11.72 -7.15 16.39
C VAL A 175 -11.74 -8.03 17.64
N PRO A 176 -12.53 -7.67 18.68
CA PRO A 176 -13.35 -6.45 18.78
C PRO A 176 -12.49 -5.18 18.91
N THR A 177 -13.04 -4.04 18.48
CA THR A 177 -12.37 -2.74 18.64
C THR A 177 -12.23 -2.38 20.12
N ASN A 178 -11.17 -1.64 20.46
CA ASN A 178 -10.88 -1.20 21.82
C ASN A 178 -10.65 0.32 21.88
N ALA A 179 -10.53 0.86 23.09
CA ALA A 179 -10.42 2.30 23.34
C ALA A 179 -8.97 2.84 23.36
N SER A 180 -7.96 2.02 23.01
CA SER A 180 -6.57 2.45 23.02
C SER A 180 -6.35 3.60 22.04
N SER A 181 -5.51 4.56 22.44
CA SER A 181 -4.99 5.61 21.57
C SER A 181 -3.66 5.23 20.93
N ALA A 182 -3.17 4.01 21.14
CA ALA A 182 -1.96 3.51 20.52
C ALA A 182 -2.09 3.50 18.99
N SER A 183 -0.95 3.64 18.33
CA SER A 183 -0.87 3.66 16.87
C SER A 183 0.43 3.00 16.42
N GLY A 184 0.49 2.63 15.14
CA GLY A 184 1.74 2.18 14.55
C GLY A 184 1.77 2.37 13.05
N SER A 185 2.97 2.22 12.49
CA SER A 185 3.20 2.11 11.06
C SER A 185 4.00 0.85 10.77
N GLY A 186 3.75 0.25 9.62
CA GLY A 186 4.39 -0.99 9.20
C GLY A 186 4.77 -0.98 7.74
N LEU A 187 5.88 -1.64 7.40
CA LEU A 187 6.29 -1.94 6.04
C LEU A 187 6.59 -3.43 5.91
N LEU A 188 6.12 -4.03 4.83
CA LEU A 188 6.56 -5.33 4.34
C LEU A 188 7.19 -5.13 2.96
N SER A 189 8.46 -5.48 2.80
CA SER A 189 9.21 -5.39 1.54
C SER A 189 9.42 -6.79 0.99
N LEU A 190 8.79 -7.09 -0.14
CA LEU A 190 8.78 -8.40 -0.78
C LEU A 190 9.72 -8.43 -1.98
N ASP A 191 10.59 -9.44 -2.02
CA ASP A 191 11.20 -9.91 -3.26
C ASP A 191 10.24 -10.88 -3.93
N SER A 192 9.53 -10.44 -4.97
CA SER A 192 8.51 -11.28 -5.63
C SER A 192 9.09 -12.45 -6.44
N ALA A 193 10.39 -12.43 -6.77
CA ALA A 193 11.03 -13.55 -7.45
C ALA A 193 11.32 -14.71 -6.48
N THR A 194 11.77 -14.39 -5.27
CA THR A 194 12.15 -15.39 -4.26
C THR A 194 11.09 -15.62 -3.18
N LYS A 195 10.08 -14.74 -3.10
CA LYS A 195 9.05 -14.66 -2.05
C LYS A 195 9.60 -14.38 -0.65
N LYS A 196 10.89 -14.05 -0.55
CA LYS A 196 11.50 -13.56 0.68
C LYS A 196 10.99 -12.16 0.97
N PHE A 197 10.77 -11.86 2.23
CA PHE A 197 10.36 -10.54 2.66
C PHE A 197 11.11 -10.10 3.91
N SER A 198 11.24 -8.79 4.08
CA SER A 198 11.47 -8.16 5.37
C SER A 198 10.19 -7.47 5.82
N ALA A 199 9.95 -7.43 7.12
CA ALA A 199 8.85 -6.66 7.69
C ALA A 199 9.32 -5.93 8.93
N ARG A 200 8.80 -4.71 9.12
CA ARG A 200 9.07 -3.84 10.26
C ARG A 200 7.80 -3.12 10.65
N ILE A 201 7.47 -3.10 11.93
CA ILE A 201 6.48 -2.17 12.49
C ILE A 201 7.13 -1.30 13.56
N THR A 202 6.66 -0.06 13.67
CA THR A 202 6.96 0.85 14.79
C THR A 202 5.65 1.19 15.47
N VAL A 203 5.58 0.98 16.78
CA VAL A 203 4.38 1.22 17.59
C VAL A 203 4.63 2.34 18.61
N THR A 204 3.62 3.17 18.84
CA THR A 204 3.66 4.32 19.75
C THR A 204 2.45 4.29 20.67
N GLY A 205 2.64 4.67 21.94
CA GLY A 205 1.56 4.71 22.92
C GLY A 205 1.15 3.35 23.49
N ILE A 206 1.98 2.31 23.28
CA ILE A 206 1.78 0.95 23.77
C ILE A 206 3.10 0.38 24.30
N ALA A 207 3.07 -0.30 25.45
CA ALA A 207 4.14 -1.18 25.89
C ALA A 207 3.88 -2.57 25.31
N ALA A 208 4.29 -2.77 24.05
CA ALA A 208 4.00 -4.00 23.33
C ALA A 208 4.74 -5.19 23.96
N THR A 209 4.01 -6.29 24.14
CA THR A 209 4.52 -7.56 24.69
C THR A 209 4.73 -8.61 23.61
N ALA A 210 4.05 -8.46 22.48
CA ALA A 210 4.21 -9.28 21.29
C ALA A 210 3.75 -8.49 20.05
N ALA A 211 4.27 -8.89 18.89
CA ALA A 211 3.75 -8.46 17.60
C ALA A 211 3.83 -9.60 16.57
N HIS A 212 2.87 -9.61 15.64
CA HIS A 212 2.71 -10.71 14.69
C HIS A 212 2.24 -10.22 13.33
N ILE A 213 2.46 -11.05 12.31
CA ILE A 213 1.69 -11.03 11.07
C ILE A 213 0.64 -12.13 11.17
N HIS A 214 -0.60 -11.80 10.89
CA HIS A 214 -1.73 -12.73 10.82
C HIS A 214 -2.32 -12.79 9.40
N SER A 215 -3.08 -13.85 9.14
CA SER A 215 -3.96 -13.92 7.98
C SER A 215 -5.40 -13.59 8.36
N GLY A 216 -6.02 -12.62 7.68
CA GLY A 216 -7.43 -12.23 7.81
C GLY A 216 -7.74 -10.97 7.00
N ALA A 217 -8.88 -10.99 6.32
CA ALA A 217 -9.42 -9.81 5.62
C ALA A 217 -9.75 -8.67 6.60
N PRO A 218 -9.91 -7.42 6.15
CA PRO A 218 -10.35 -6.32 7.01
C PRO A 218 -11.58 -6.71 7.84
N GLY A 219 -11.53 -6.52 9.16
CA GLY A 219 -12.62 -6.87 10.08
C GLY A 219 -12.76 -8.36 10.43
N ILE A 220 -11.92 -9.24 9.89
CA ILE A 220 -11.92 -10.69 10.20
C ILE A 220 -10.60 -11.06 10.87
N SER A 221 -10.66 -11.66 12.06
CA SER A 221 -9.49 -12.20 12.75
C SER A 221 -9.09 -13.55 12.18
N GLY A 222 -7.80 -13.87 12.23
CA GLY A 222 -7.33 -15.21 11.87
C GLY A 222 -5.98 -15.55 12.51
N PRO A 223 -5.39 -16.71 12.15
CA PRO A 223 -4.22 -17.23 12.85
C PRO A 223 -2.96 -16.39 12.63
N ILE A 224 -2.03 -16.50 13.57
CA ILE A 224 -0.66 -16.00 13.43
C ILE A 224 0.02 -16.80 12.30
N ILE A 225 0.68 -16.09 11.39
CA ILE A 225 1.50 -16.70 10.35
C ILE A 225 3.00 -16.42 10.53
N PHE A 226 3.38 -15.28 11.12
CA PHE A 226 4.76 -14.97 11.46
C PHE A 226 4.85 -14.23 12.80
N PRO A 227 5.71 -14.64 13.73
CA PRO A 227 6.09 -13.81 14.87
C PRO A 227 7.04 -12.69 14.44
N LEU A 228 6.90 -11.54 15.09
CA LEU A 228 7.86 -10.44 15.01
C LEU A 228 8.64 -10.36 16.33
N SER A 229 9.89 -9.93 16.25
CA SER A 229 10.76 -9.73 17.41
C SER A 229 11.08 -8.26 17.60
N GLU A 230 11.04 -7.78 18.83
CA GLU A 230 11.47 -6.41 19.14
C GLU A 230 12.97 -6.26 18.91
N THR A 231 13.39 -5.17 18.27
CA THR A 231 14.81 -4.96 17.92
C THR A 231 15.69 -4.71 19.14
N ALA A 232 15.12 -4.12 20.19
CA ALA A 232 15.73 -3.91 21.49
C ALA A 232 14.61 -3.71 22.50
N ALA A 233 14.79 -4.15 23.75
CA ALA A 233 13.74 -4.07 24.76
C ALA A 233 13.21 -2.63 24.91
N GLY A 234 11.91 -2.45 24.68
CA GLY A 234 11.23 -1.15 24.77
C GLY A 234 11.48 -0.20 23.60
N SER A 235 12.07 -0.66 22.49
CA SER A 235 12.26 0.17 21.29
C SER A 235 10.94 0.51 20.60
N GLY A 236 9.89 -0.31 20.82
CA GLY A 236 8.64 -0.20 20.07
C GLY A 236 8.78 -0.57 18.60
N VAL A 237 9.92 -1.15 18.20
CA VAL A 237 10.22 -1.53 16.83
C VAL A 237 10.31 -3.05 16.74
N TRP A 238 9.48 -3.64 15.89
CA TRP A 238 9.37 -5.09 15.75
C TRP A 238 9.65 -5.50 14.30
N VAL A 239 10.40 -6.57 14.11
CA VAL A 239 10.83 -7.04 12.79
C VAL A 239 10.57 -8.53 12.60
N ALA A 240 10.36 -8.94 11.36
CA ALA A 240 10.31 -10.36 11.00
C ALA A 240 11.71 -11.00 11.08
N ALA A 241 11.75 -12.33 11.18
CA ALA A 241 13.00 -13.07 11.09
C ALA A 241 13.70 -12.82 9.74
N ALA A 242 15.03 -12.88 9.74
CA ALA A 242 15.81 -12.83 8.50
C ALA A 242 15.39 -13.96 7.56
N ASP A 243 15.38 -13.66 6.24
CA ASP A 243 14.99 -14.61 5.19
C ASP A 243 13.57 -15.21 5.32
N ALA A 244 12.68 -14.57 6.09
CA ALA A 244 11.28 -14.96 6.14
C ALA A 244 10.70 -15.04 4.72
N THR A 245 9.99 -16.11 4.42
CA THR A 245 9.52 -16.42 3.06
C THR A 245 8.04 -16.73 3.10
N LEU A 246 7.27 -16.15 2.17
CA LEU A 246 5.86 -16.46 2.01
C LEU A 246 5.68 -17.75 1.21
N SER A 247 4.77 -18.61 1.66
CA SER A 247 4.20 -19.65 0.77
C SER A 247 3.31 -19.01 -0.30
N ASP A 248 2.98 -19.75 -1.36
CA ASP A 248 2.10 -19.26 -2.43
C ASP A 248 0.72 -18.82 -1.91
N ALA A 249 0.16 -19.57 -0.95
CA ALA A 249 -1.10 -19.22 -0.31
C ALA A 249 -1.00 -17.90 0.47
N GLN A 250 0.10 -17.70 1.22
CA GLN A 250 0.32 -16.46 1.96
C GLN A 250 0.60 -15.27 1.04
N LEU A 251 1.29 -15.47 -0.08
CA LEU A 251 1.48 -14.45 -1.11
C LEU A 251 0.14 -14.02 -1.72
N ALA A 252 -0.75 -14.97 -2.03
CA ALA A 252 -2.10 -14.64 -2.52
C ALA A 252 -2.91 -13.84 -1.47
N LEU A 253 -2.75 -14.16 -0.18
CA LEU A 253 -3.35 -13.39 0.90
C LEU A 253 -2.77 -11.97 0.98
N LEU A 254 -1.45 -11.80 0.84
CA LEU A 254 -0.82 -10.48 0.81
C LEU A 254 -1.38 -9.63 -0.35
N MET A 255 -1.41 -10.20 -1.56
CA MET A 255 -1.87 -9.49 -2.75
C MET A 255 -3.35 -9.12 -2.71
N SER A 256 -4.17 -9.94 -2.04
CA SER A 256 -5.59 -9.64 -1.79
C SER A 256 -5.84 -8.69 -0.62
N GLY A 257 -4.79 -8.24 0.09
CA GLY A 257 -4.92 -7.37 1.28
C GLY A 257 -5.47 -8.09 2.51
N SER A 258 -5.29 -9.41 2.59
CA SER A 258 -5.78 -10.29 3.65
C SER A 258 -4.70 -10.71 4.65
N LEU A 259 -3.60 -9.96 4.73
CA LEU A 259 -2.62 -10.07 5.82
C LEU A 259 -2.64 -8.80 6.66
N TYR A 260 -2.33 -8.91 7.95
CA TYR A 260 -2.27 -7.76 8.85
C TYR A 260 -1.16 -7.89 9.89
N PHE A 261 -0.61 -6.74 10.27
CA PHE A 261 0.19 -6.62 11.48
C PHE A 261 -0.71 -6.45 12.68
N ASN A 262 -0.30 -7.02 13.81
CA ASN A 262 -0.96 -6.87 15.10
C ASN A 262 0.08 -6.69 16.21
N ALA A 263 -0.22 -5.86 17.20
CA ALA A 263 0.59 -5.70 18.40
C ALA A 263 -0.28 -5.81 19.65
N HIS A 264 0.27 -6.43 20.69
CA HIS A 264 -0.43 -6.82 21.92
C HIS A 264 0.21 -6.17 23.13
N SER A 265 -0.56 -5.88 24.16
CA SER A 265 -0.04 -5.48 25.47
C SER A 265 -0.51 -6.44 26.57
N ALA A 266 0.03 -6.27 27.77
CA ALA A 266 -0.45 -7.00 28.94
C ALA A 266 -1.94 -6.76 29.23
N ALA A 267 -2.45 -5.56 28.91
CA ALA A 267 -3.86 -5.21 29.10
C ALA A 267 -4.78 -5.78 28.01
N LEU A 268 -4.25 -5.94 26.79
CA LEU A 268 -4.98 -6.39 25.62
C LEU A 268 -4.22 -7.54 24.92
N PRO A 269 -4.15 -8.73 25.55
CA PRO A 269 -3.38 -9.86 25.02
C PRO A 269 -3.95 -10.43 23.72
N GLY A 270 -5.25 -10.21 23.45
CA GLY A 270 -5.89 -10.59 22.19
C GLY A 270 -5.55 -9.69 21.00
N GLY A 271 -4.88 -8.55 21.23
CA GLY A 271 -4.58 -7.52 20.24
C GLY A 271 -5.00 -6.14 20.73
N GLU A 272 -4.08 -5.16 20.64
CA GLU A 272 -4.36 -3.75 20.99
C GLU A 272 -4.48 -2.87 19.74
N ILE A 273 -3.61 -3.07 18.75
CA ILE A 273 -3.64 -2.34 17.48
C ILE A 273 -3.34 -3.26 16.29
N ARG A 274 -4.05 -3.02 15.18
CA ARG A 274 -3.97 -3.79 13.93
C ARG A 274 -3.92 -2.88 12.72
N GLY A 275 -3.25 -3.33 11.68
CA GLY A 275 -3.17 -2.65 10.39
C GLY A 275 -3.07 -3.65 9.25
N GLN A 276 -3.96 -3.54 8.26
CA GLN A 276 -3.90 -4.38 7.06
C GLN A 276 -2.67 -4.03 6.21
N ILE A 277 -1.93 -5.04 5.78
CA ILE A 277 -0.72 -4.88 4.98
C ILE A 277 -1.13 -4.57 3.54
N GLY A 278 -0.67 -3.41 3.04
CA GLY A 278 -0.96 -2.91 1.70
C GLY A 278 -2.34 -2.26 1.56
N ARG A 279 -3.06 -2.01 2.66
CA ARG A 279 -4.40 -1.43 2.63
C ARG A 279 -4.54 -0.39 3.74
N ASN A 280 -4.96 0.81 3.38
CA ASN A 280 -5.46 1.75 4.37
C ASN A 280 -6.93 1.41 4.64
N VAL A 281 -7.28 1.16 5.90
CA VAL A 281 -8.65 0.84 6.32
C VAL A 281 -9.13 1.90 7.29
N ARG A 282 -10.29 2.48 7.01
CA ARG A 282 -10.95 3.46 7.89
C ARG A 282 -12.41 3.12 8.05
N PHE A 283 -12.97 3.53 9.18
CA PHE A 283 -14.35 3.23 9.53
C PHE A 283 -15.16 4.50 9.70
N ALA A 284 -16.48 4.37 9.59
CA ALA A 284 -17.41 5.43 9.90
C ALA A 284 -18.55 4.86 10.74
N ARG A 285 -19.01 5.63 11.73
CA ARG A 285 -20.30 5.43 12.39
C ARG A 285 -21.19 6.57 11.93
N LEU A 286 -22.34 6.22 11.38
CA LEU A 286 -23.29 7.18 10.84
C LEU A 286 -24.42 7.41 11.84
N SER A 287 -24.78 8.67 12.07
CA SER A 287 -25.95 9.05 12.86
C SER A 287 -26.56 10.36 12.37
N ALA A 288 -27.80 10.62 12.78
CA ALA A 288 -28.51 11.86 12.49
C ALA A 288 -27.86 13.10 13.12
N THR A 289 -27.15 12.93 14.24
CA THR A 289 -26.47 14.03 14.95
C THR A 289 -25.24 14.55 14.22
N GLU A 290 -24.66 13.73 13.33
CA GLU A 290 -23.49 14.10 12.52
C GLU A 290 -23.91 14.80 11.22
N GLU A 291 -25.20 14.84 10.87
CA GLU A 291 -25.70 15.62 9.73
C GLU A 291 -25.49 17.12 9.91
N VAL A 292 -25.46 17.84 8.79
CA VAL A 292 -25.26 19.29 8.77
C VAL A 292 -26.36 19.95 7.95
N PRO A 293 -27.41 20.52 8.57
CA PRO A 293 -27.70 20.49 10.02
C PRO A 293 -28.17 19.11 10.52
N PRO A 294 -28.07 18.81 11.84
CA PRO A 294 -28.56 17.54 12.41
C PRO A 294 -30.05 17.29 12.12
N THR A 295 -30.41 16.03 11.89
CA THR A 295 -31.80 15.63 11.71
C THR A 295 -32.41 15.05 12.99
N SER A 296 -33.74 14.90 13.02
CA SER A 296 -34.45 14.24 14.13
C SER A 296 -34.54 12.72 13.99
N SER A 297 -33.89 12.13 12.98
CA SER A 297 -33.94 10.69 12.75
C SER A 297 -33.26 9.90 13.88
N SER A 298 -33.77 8.69 14.13
CA SER A 298 -33.11 7.70 14.99
C SER A 298 -32.32 6.65 14.18
N ALA A 299 -32.24 6.82 12.86
CA ALA A 299 -31.49 5.95 12.00
C ALA A 299 -29.99 5.98 12.34
N SER A 300 -29.31 4.90 11.99
CA SER A 300 -27.87 4.74 12.21
C SER A 300 -27.25 3.94 11.09
N GLY A 301 -25.93 3.99 11.01
CA GLY A 301 -25.18 3.15 10.07
C GLY A 301 -23.75 2.92 10.50
N THR A 302 -23.11 1.97 9.84
CA THR A 302 -21.68 1.72 9.95
C THR A 302 -21.10 1.61 8.55
N GLY A 303 -19.83 2.00 8.41
CA GLY A 303 -19.15 2.02 7.12
C GLY A 303 -17.69 1.62 7.24
N THR A 304 -17.16 1.04 6.17
CA THR A 304 -15.73 0.78 5.98
C THR A 304 -15.31 1.30 4.62
N LEU A 305 -14.21 2.06 4.56
CA LEU A 305 -13.55 2.45 3.32
C LEU A 305 -12.11 1.93 3.34
N VAL A 306 -11.80 1.05 2.39
CA VAL A 306 -10.48 0.46 2.17
C VAL A 306 -9.89 1.07 0.92
N VAL A 307 -8.68 1.62 1.02
CA VAL A 307 -7.94 2.19 -0.11
C VAL A 307 -6.61 1.47 -0.28
N ASP A 308 -6.31 1.02 -1.49
CA ASP A 308 -4.98 0.59 -1.89
C ASP A 308 -4.12 1.85 -2.13
N PRO A 309 -3.13 2.13 -1.27
CA PRO A 309 -2.33 3.33 -1.39
C PRO A 309 -1.38 3.33 -2.59
N ALA A 310 -1.06 2.17 -3.17
CA ALA A 310 -0.18 2.09 -4.33
C ALA A 310 -0.91 2.37 -5.65
N THR A 311 -2.24 2.26 -5.68
CA THR A 311 -3.05 2.42 -6.89
C THR A 311 -4.18 3.45 -6.76
N ARG A 312 -4.48 3.91 -5.55
CA ARG A 312 -5.66 4.73 -5.17
C ARG A 312 -7.00 4.01 -5.38
N ALA A 313 -6.99 2.70 -5.59
CA ALA A 313 -8.23 1.93 -5.72
C ALA A 313 -8.98 1.89 -4.39
N ALA A 314 -10.27 2.21 -4.44
CA ALA A 314 -11.14 2.25 -3.27
C ALA A 314 -12.21 1.15 -3.34
N SER A 315 -12.48 0.55 -2.19
CA SER A 315 -13.54 -0.43 -1.98
C SER A 315 -14.14 -0.25 -0.59
N GLY A 316 -15.34 -0.78 -0.36
CA GLY A 316 -15.99 -0.62 0.94
C GLY A 316 -17.50 -0.63 0.81
N SER A 317 -18.15 -0.40 1.94
CA SER A 317 -19.60 -0.33 2.02
C SER A 317 -20.05 0.42 3.26
N ILE A 318 -21.32 0.82 3.25
CA ILE A 318 -22.07 1.15 4.45
C ILE A 318 -23.24 0.18 4.60
N THR A 319 -23.62 -0.08 5.85
CA THR A 319 -24.89 -0.70 6.22
C THR A 319 -25.66 0.28 7.07
N VAL A 320 -26.90 0.57 6.69
CA VAL A 320 -27.79 1.49 7.38
C VAL A 320 -28.98 0.76 8.00
N THR A 321 -29.54 1.30 9.08
CA THR A 321 -30.67 0.73 9.81
C THR A 321 -31.58 1.85 10.30
N GLY A 322 -32.89 1.61 10.31
CA GLY A 322 -33.88 2.61 10.74
C GLY A 322 -34.31 3.60 9.65
N LEU A 323 -33.84 3.43 8.41
CA LEU A 323 -34.34 4.17 7.23
C LEU A 323 -34.50 3.28 6.00
N THR A 324 -35.35 3.72 5.06
CA THR A 324 -35.36 3.22 3.68
C THR A 324 -34.54 4.19 2.84
N ALA A 325 -33.27 3.85 2.60
CA ALA A 325 -32.36 4.73 1.90
C ALA A 325 -32.68 4.83 0.40
N THR A 326 -32.80 6.06 -0.12
CA THR A 326 -32.99 6.36 -1.54
C THR A 326 -31.66 6.52 -2.28
N ALA A 327 -30.62 6.97 -1.58
CA ALA A 327 -29.26 7.12 -2.09
C ALA A 327 -28.24 7.08 -0.94
N ALA A 328 -26.98 6.82 -1.29
CA ALA A 328 -25.85 6.99 -0.37
C ALA A 328 -24.58 7.39 -1.15
N HIS A 329 -23.69 8.13 -0.50
CA HIS A 329 -22.54 8.75 -1.14
C HIS A 329 -21.32 8.78 -0.22
N ILE A 330 -20.12 8.89 -0.81
CA ILE A 330 -18.93 9.46 -0.16
C ILE A 330 -18.81 10.91 -0.61
N HIS A 331 -18.64 11.81 0.35
CA HIS A 331 -18.41 13.22 0.15
C HIS A 331 -17.01 13.65 0.59
N LEU A 332 -16.54 14.77 0.05
CA LEU A 332 -15.26 15.40 0.43
C LEU A 332 -15.52 16.68 1.22
N ALA A 333 -15.38 16.59 2.55
CA ALA A 333 -15.23 17.75 3.45
C ALA A 333 -14.78 17.29 4.84
N ALA A 334 -14.21 18.24 5.60
CA ALA A 334 -13.93 18.05 7.01
C ALA A 334 -15.21 17.83 7.84
N THR A 335 -15.04 17.33 9.06
CA THR A 335 -16.12 17.16 10.04
C THR A 335 -16.93 18.45 10.22
N GLY A 336 -18.25 18.35 10.24
CA GLY A 336 -19.15 19.49 10.43
C GLY A 336 -19.33 20.40 9.22
N VAL A 337 -18.68 20.10 8.08
CA VAL A 337 -18.83 20.87 6.83
C VAL A 337 -19.45 19.99 5.75
N SER A 338 -20.42 20.52 4.99
CA SER A 338 -20.99 19.84 3.83
C SER A 338 -20.08 20.01 2.62
N GLY A 339 -20.02 19.01 1.74
CA GLY A 339 -19.06 18.96 0.64
C GLY A 339 -19.62 18.25 -0.58
N PRO A 340 -18.95 18.33 -1.74
CA PRO A 340 -19.40 17.66 -2.95
C PRO A 340 -19.39 16.14 -2.80
N ILE A 341 -20.31 15.48 -3.51
CA ILE A 341 -20.27 14.04 -3.73
C ILE A 341 -19.04 13.71 -4.58
N ILE A 342 -18.23 12.75 -4.13
CA ILE A 342 -17.09 12.23 -4.90
C ILE A 342 -17.29 10.79 -5.36
N VAL A 343 -18.09 10.00 -4.65
CA VAL A 343 -18.44 8.62 -5.05
C VAL A 343 -19.90 8.35 -4.74
N PRO A 344 -20.76 8.19 -5.75
CA PRO A 344 -22.09 7.59 -5.57
C PRO A 344 -21.97 6.10 -5.24
N LEU A 345 -22.68 5.66 -4.20
CA LEU A 345 -22.68 4.25 -3.80
C LEU A 345 -23.78 3.45 -4.53
N SER A 346 -23.49 2.19 -4.78
CA SER A 346 -24.43 1.25 -5.42
C SER A 346 -25.26 0.53 -4.35
N ASN A 347 -26.59 0.61 -4.46
CA ASN A 347 -27.48 -0.12 -3.56
C ASN A 347 -27.36 -1.64 -3.80
N ALA A 348 -26.99 -2.38 -2.77
CA ALA A 348 -26.85 -3.83 -2.80
C ALA A 348 -28.06 -4.57 -2.17
N GLY A 349 -29.08 -3.82 -1.74
CA GLY A 349 -30.25 -4.34 -1.03
C GLY A 349 -30.02 -4.49 0.47
N GLY A 350 -31.10 -4.67 1.23
CA GLY A 350 -31.04 -4.92 2.67
C GLY A 350 -30.40 -3.80 3.51
N GLY A 351 -30.41 -2.55 3.03
CA GLY A 351 -29.75 -1.42 3.70
C GLY A 351 -28.24 -1.34 3.46
N VAL A 352 -27.68 -2.14 2.56
CA VAL A 352 -26.26 -2.13 2.21
C VAL A 352 -26.01 -1.32 0.94
N PHE A 353 -25.01 -0.43 0.98
CA PHE A 353 -24.55 0.33 -0.17
C PHE A 353 -23.04 0.16 -0.35
N ASN A 354 -22.62 -0.26 -1.54
CA ASN A 354 -21.24 -0.58 -1.85
C ASN A 354 -20.56 0.56 -2.61
N VAL A 355 -19.27 0.75 -2.35
CA VAL A 355 -18.38 1.49 -3.26
C VAL A 355 -18.34 0.74 -4.59
N PRO A 356 -18.66 1.39 -5.73
CA PRO A 356 -18.66 0.72 -7.02
C PRO A 356 -17.29 0.12 -7.36
N ALA A 357 -17.30 -1.05 -8.02
CA ALA A 357 -16.05 -1.68 -8.47
C ALA A 357 -15.29 -0.77 -9.45
N GLY A 358 -13.96 -0.74 -9.32
CA GLY A 358 -13.11 0.12 -10.15
C GLY A 358 -13.07 1.58 -9.72
N THR A 359 -13.65 1.96 -8.57
CA THR A 359 -13.51 3.31 -8.01
C THR A 359 -12.03 3.62 -7.76
N LEU A 360 -11.55 4.71 -8.35
CA LEU A 360 -10.21 5.26 -8.12
C LEU A 360 -10.34 6.65 -7.50
N LEU A 361 -9.62 6.90 -6.41
CA LEU A 361 -9.49 8.24 -5.85
C LEU A 361 -8.43 9.03 -6.62
N THR A 362 -8.64 10.35 -6.73
CA THR A 362 -7.56 11.26 -7.14
C THR A 362 -6.51 11.40 -6.05
N ALA A 363 -5.34 11.95 -6.36
CA ALA A 363 -4.32 12.25 -5.34
C ALA A 363 -4.88 13.17 -4.22
N ALA A 364 -5.63 14.21 -4.58
CA ALA A 364 -6.25 15.10 -3.60
C ALA A 364 -7.30 14.37 -2.73
N GLN A 365 -8.06 13.43 -3.30
CA GLN A 365 -9.03 12.62 -2.55
C GLN A 365 -8.35 11.60 -1.62
N LEU A 366 -7.21 10.99 -2.02
CA LEU A 366 -6.43 10.12 -1.13
C LEU A 366 -5.82 10.93 0.03
N LEU A 367 -5.30 12.14 -0.23
CA LEU A 367 -4.87 13.05 0.83
C LEU A 367 -6.02 13.36 1.79
N ALA A 368 -7.20 13.72 1.26
CA ALA A 368 -8.38 14.00 2.07
C ALA A 368 -8.82 12.76 2.88
N TYR A 369 -8.78 11.56 2.29
CA TYR A 369 -9.02 10.30 2.98
C TYR A 369 -8.07 10.12 4.16
N LYS A 370 -6.75 10.32 3.95
CA LYS A 370 -5.72 10.22 4.99
C LYS A 370 -5.84 11.30 6.07
N GLN A 371 -6.38 12.46 5.75
CA GLN A 371 -6.69 13.52 6.72
C GLN A 371 -7.99 13.29 7.49
N GLY A 372 -8.81 12.32 7.09
CA GLY A 372 -10.15 12.10 7.67
C GLY A 372 -11.19 13.09 7.15
N ASN A 373 -10.98 13.69 5.98
CA ASN A 373 -11.83 14.67 5.33
C ASN A 373 -12.80 14.07 4.30
N LEU A 374 -13.10 12.76 4.42
CA LEU A 374 -14.19 12.11 3.70
C LEU A 374 -15.26 11.64 4.66
N TYR A 375 -16.53 11.66 4.24
CA TYR A 375 -17.63 11.11 5.02
C TYR A 375 -18.60 10.33 4.15
N TYR A 376 -19.25 9.35 4.76
CA TYR A 376 -20.44 8.72 4.20
C TYR A 376 -21.69 9.50 4.57
N ASN A 377 -22.67 9.52 3.66
CA ASN A 377 -24.00 10.05 3.89
C ASN A 377 -25.05 9.14 3.23
N ALA A 378 -26.23 9.02 3.86
CA ALA A 378 -27.37 8.29 3.32
C ALA A 378 -28.64 9.16 3.40
N HIS A 379 -29.49 9.03 2.39
CA HIS A 379 -30.67 9.86 2.19
C HIS A 379 -31.94 9.02 2.21
N SER A 380 -33.08 9.64 2.53
CA SER A 380 -34.40 9.03 2.36
C SER A 380 -35.39 10.01 1.74
N VAL A 381 -36.63 9.58 1.53
CA VAL A 381 -37.70 10.46 1.07
C VAL A 381 -37.98 11.58 2.08
N GLN A 382 -37.89 11.31 3.39
CA GLN A 382 -38.13 12.30 4.44
C GLN A 382 -36.98 13.29 4.57
N PHE A 383 -35.75 12.84 4.31
CA PHE A 383 -34.54 13.64 4.43
C PHE A 383 -33.73 13.59 3.11
N PRO A 384 -34.20 14.28 2.06
CA PRO A 384 -33.60 14.19 0.73
C PRO A 384 -32.19 14.79 0.65
N THR A 385 -31.86 15.73 1.55
CA THR A 385 -30.53 16.37 1.63
C THR A 385 -29.52 15.60 2.48
N GLY A 386 -29.94 14.52 3.15
CA GLY A 386 -29.11 13.72 4.06
C GLY A 386 -29.88 13.38 5.34
N GLU A 387 -29.94 12.09 5.70
CA GLU A 387 -30.57 11.61 6.93
C GLU A 387 -29.55 11.30 8.02
N ILE A 388 -28.47 10.60 7.65
CA ILE A 388 -27.38 10.18 8.55
C ILE A 388 -26.01 10.32 7.87
N ARG A 389 -25.03 10.79 8.65
CA ARG A 389 -23.66 11.06 8.19
C ARG A 389 -22.66 10.43 9.15
N GLY A 390 -21.49 10.07 8.63
CA GLY A 390 -20.38 9.58 9.44
C GLY A 390 -19.03 9.85 8.78
N GLN A 391 -18.14 10.54 9.49
CA GLN A 391 -16.79 10.82 9.02
C GLN A 391 -15.96 9.52 8.96
N ILE A 392 -15.18 9.37 7.90
CA ILE A 392 -14.33 8.19 7.64
C ILE A 392 -12.94 8.42 8.25
N ARG A 393 -12.63 7.71 9.34
CA ARG A 393 -11.38 7.91 10.11
C ARG A 393 -10.87 6.65 10.81
#